data_AF-A0A523DPM9-F1
#
_entry.id   AF-A0A523DPM9-F1
#
_cell.length_a   1.000
_cell.length_b   1.000
_cell.length_c   1.000
_cell.angle_alpha   90.00
_cell.angle_beta   90.00
_cell.angle_gamma   90.00
#
_symmetry.space_group_name_H-M   'P 1'
#
loop_
_entity.id
_entity.type
_entity.pdbx_description
1 polymer ?
#
loop_
_entity_poly.entity_id
_entity_poly.type
_entity_poly.pdbx_seq_one_letter_code
_entity_poly.pdbx_strand_id
1 'polypeptide(L)'
;MSPEAGGIGGTEWRRKAVHMGSGTLAALLHWLPAWGAWALGGAALLMNIFVLPSLSGHSLEREQDRRQGVAWGIIFYPLSVLILTLVFARRLEIAAAGWALMAFGDGMATLVGKSLPR
;
A
#
# COMPACT_ATOMS: atom_id res chain seq x y z
N MET A 1 -33.71 -10.90 -9.98
CA MET A 1 -33.01 -10.04 -8.99
C MET A 1 -32.08 -10.92 -8.19
N SER A 2 -30.83 -11.03 -8.63
CA SER A 2 -29.81 -11.77 -7.87
C SER A 2 -29.27 -10.84 -6.78
N PRO A 3 -29.10 -11.31 -5.53
CA PRO A 3 -28.44 -10.51 -4.51
C PRO A 3 -26.97 -10.39 -4.93
N GLU A 4 -26.58 -9.27 -5.54
CA GLU A 4 -25.17 -9.00 -5.80
C GLU A 4 -24.48 -8.79 -4.46
N ALA A 5 -23.74 -9.84 -4.08
CA ALA A 5 -23.06 -9.96 -2.81
C ALA A 5 -22.29 -8.69 -2.46
N GLY A 6 -22.60 -8.09 -1.30
CA GLY A 6 -21.82 -7.03 -0.66
C GLY A 6 -20.45 -7.51 -0.14
N GLY A 7 -19.79 -8.42 -0.87
CA GLY A 7 -18.51 -9.01 -0.54
C GLY A 7 -17.36 -8.31 -1.24
N ILE A 8 -16.23 -8.17 -0.55
CA ILE A 8 -14.98 -7.70 -1.13
C ILE A 8 -14.44 -8.80 -2.04
N GLY A 9 -14.35 -8.55 -3.36
CA GLY A 9 -13.75 -9.52 -4.29
C GLY A 9 -12.32 -9.93 -3.87
N GLY A 10 -11.93 -11.19 -4.12
CA GLY A 10 -10.69 -11.77 -3.60
C GLY A 10 -9.40 -11.00 -3.93
N THR A 11 -9.30 -10.43 -5.14
CA THR A 11 -8.17 -9.58 -5.53
C THR A 11 -8.12 -8.27 -4.76
N GLU A 12 -9.30 -7.66 -4.51
CA GLU A 12 -9.39 -6.45 -3.69
C GLU A 12 -8.94 -6.73 -2.26
N TRP A 13 -9.41 -7.84 -1.69
CA TRP A 13 -9.02 -8.27 -0.35
C TRP A 13 -7.51 -8.46 -0.25
N ARG A 14 -6.90 -9.26 -1.15
CA ARG A 14 -5.45 -9.50 -1.18
C ARG A 14 -4.66 -8.20 -1.27
N ARG A 15 -5.05 -7.28 -2.17
CA ARG A 15 -4.37 -5.99 -2.32
C ARG A 15 -4.45 -5.16 -1.04
N LYS A 16 -5.62 -5.07 -0.42
CA LYS A 16 -5.80 -4.31 0.84
C LYS A 16 -5.09 -4.98 2.02
N ALA A 17 -5.04 -6.31 2.09
CA ALA A 17 -4.28 -7.04 3.11
C ALA A 17 -2.78 -6.77 2.98
N VAL A 18 -2.22 -6.82 1.76
CA VAL A 18 -0.80 -6.49 1.52
C VAL A 18 -0.52 -5.03 1.83
N HIS A 19 -1.42 -4.12 1.43
CA HIS A 19 -1.32 -2.68 1.71
C HIS A 19 -1.29 -2.39 3.21
N MET A 20 -2.30 -2.86 3.96
CA MET A 20 -2.33 -2.68 5.43
C MET A 20 -1.20 -3.41 6.14
N GLY A 21 -0.88 -4.64 5.68
CA GLY A 21 0.21 -5.45 6.22
C GLY A 21 1.56 -4.74 6.09
N SER A 22 1.86 -4.17 4.92
CA SER A 22 3.06 -3.36 4.73
C SER A 22 3.08 -2.10 5.61
N GLY A 23 1.91 -1.52 5.93
CA GLY A 23 1.77 -0.41 6.87
C GLY A 23 2.28 -0.73 8.29
N THR A 24 2.27 -1.99 8.71
CA THR A 24 2.84 -2.40 10.01
C THR A 24 4.36 -2.18 10.07
N LEU A 25 5.05 -2.16 8.93
CA LEU A 25 6.47 -1.85 8.83
C LEU A 25 6.78 -0.38 9.17
N ALA A 26 5.77 0.50 9.24
CA ALA A 26 5.94 1.86 9.72
C ALA A 26 6.52 1.92 11.14
N ALA A 27 6.23 0.93 11.99
CA ALA A 27 6.82 0.83 13.32
C ALA A 27 8.36 0.69 13.27
N LEU A 28 8.91 0.08 12.20
CA LEU A 28 10.35 -0.08 12.03
C LEU A 28 11.07 1.27 11.90
N LEU A 29 10.39 2.31 11.41
CA LEU A 29 10.98 3.64 11.27
C LEU A 29 11.44 4.24 12.60
N HIS A 30 10.88 3.80 13.73
CA HIS A 30 11.31 4.26 15.05
C HIS A 30 12.76 3.88 15.39
N TRP A 31 13.21 2.71 14.92
CA TRP A 31 14.57 2.21 15.20
C TRP A 31 15.57 2.49 14.08
N LEU A 32 15.12 3.03 12.96
CA LEU A 32 15.98 3.28 11.81
C LEU A 32 16.55 4.70 11.83
N PRO A 33 17.83 4.88 11.47
CA PRO A 33 18.32 6.19 11.08
C PRO A 33 17.67 6.62 9.75
N ALA A 34 17.68 7.92 9.45
CA ALA A 34 17.06 8.49 8.25
C ALA A 34 17.47 7.78 6.95
N TRP A 35 18.77 7.51 6.77
CA TRP A 35 19.26 6.81 5.58
C TRP A 35 18.69 5.39 5.45
N GLY A 36 18.48 4.70 6.58
CA GLY A 36 17.87 3.36 6.62
C GLY A 36 16.39 3.41 6.22
N ALA A 37 15.68 4.45 6.63
CA ALA A 37 14.31 4.69 6.22
C ALA A 37 14.19 5.00 4.71
N TRP A 38 15.13 5.75 4.14
CA TRP A 38 15.18 6.01 2.69
C TRP A 38 15.52 4.75 1.91
N ALA A 39 16.48 3.96 2.39
CA ALA A 39 16.84 2.68 1.78
C ALA A 39 15.64 1.71 1.80
N LEU A 40 14.91 1.64 2.91
CA LEU A 40 13.68 0.84 3.02
C LEU A 40 12.62 1.28 2.02
N GLY A 41 12.30 2.58 1.98
CA GLY A 41 11.31 3.14 1.05
C GLY A 41 11.71 2.96 -0.42
N GLY A 42 12.99 3.19 -0.74
CA GLY A 42 13.55 3.01 -2.07
C GLY A 42 13.54 1.54 -2.51
N ALA A 43 13.97 0.62 -1.64
CA ALA A 43 13.92 -0.81 -1.91
C ALA A 43 12.49 -1.30 -2.10
N ALA A 44 11.54 -0.83 -1.29
CA ALA A 44 10.12 -1.12 -1.46
C ALA A 44 9.62 -0.64 -2.83
N LEU A 45 9.94 0.59 -3.23
CA LEU A 45 9.53 1.14 -4.53
C LEU A 45 10.10 0.33 -5.70
N LEU A 46 11.40 0.02 -5.67
CA LEU A 46 12.06 -0.77 -6.72
C LEU A 46 11.50 -2.19 -6.78
N MET A 47 11.28 -2.83 -5.63
CA MET A 47 10.66 -4.15 -5.55
C MET A 47 9.24 -4.14 -6.14
N ASN A 48 8.45 -3.11 -5.86
CA ASN A 48 7.09 -2.97 -6.39
C ASN A 48 7.05 -2.72 -7.90
N ILE A 49 8.06 -2.05 -8.47
CA ILE A 49 8.16 -1.79 -9.91
C ILE A 49 8.70 -3.02 -10.67
N PHE A 50 9.77 -3.64 -10.19
CA PHE A 50 10.52 -4.64 -10.97
C PHE A 50 10.24 -6.10 -10.58
N VAL A 51 9.95 -6.36 -9.31
CA VAL A 51 9.87 -7.73 -8.77
C VAL A 51 8.43 -8.17 -8.51
N LEU A 52 7.59 -7.25 -8.04
CA LEU A 52 6.21 -7.58 -7.70
C LEU A 52 5.36 -8.01 -8.91
N PRO A 53 5.46 -7.38 -10.11
CA PRO A 53 4.68 -7.82 -11.27
C PRO A 53 5.02 -9.26 -11.68
N SER A 54 6.31 -9.62 -11.65
CA SER A 54 6.78 -10.96 -12.00
C SER A 54 6.46 -12.00 -10.92
N LEU A 55 6.62 -11.66 -9.63
CA LEU A 55 6.37 -12.59 -8.53
C LEU A 55 4.87 -12.83 -8.26
N SER A 56 4.05 -11.79 -8.39
CA SER A 56 2.61 -11.89 -8.11
C SER A 56 1.81 -12.47 -9.28
N GLY A 57 2.41 -12.64 -10.46
CA GLY A 57 1.72 -13.07 -11.67
C GLY A 57 0.52 -12.18 -12.01
N HIS A 58 0.65 -10.87 -11.78
CA HIS A 58 -0.43 -9.88 -11.88
C HIS A 58 -1.67 -10.12 -10.99
N SER A 59 -1.59 -11.02 -9.99
CA SER A 59 -2.73 -11.37 -9.14
C SER A 59 -3.20 -10.27 -8.20
N LEU A 60 -2.41 -9.19 -8.07
CA LEU A 60 -2.73 -8.00 -7.27
C LEU A 60 -3.27 -6.84 -8.12
N GLU A 61 -3.15 -6.93 -9.44
CA GLU A 61 -3.55 -5.88 -10.38
C GLU A 61 -5.04 -5.97 -10.69
N ARG A 62 -5.72 -4.82 -10.79
CA ARG A 62 -7.10 -4.81 -11.28
C ARG A 62 -7.11 -5.14 -12.76
N GLU A 63 -8.23 -5.66 -13.25
CA GLU A 63 -8.45 -5.86 -14.70
C GLU A 63 -8.12 -4.59 -15.51
N GLN A 64 -8.50 -3.43 -14.99
CA GLN A 64 -8.22 -2.13 -15.59
C GLN A 64 -6.72 -1.79 -15.60
N ASP A 65 -5.99 -2.12 -14.52
CA ASP A 65 -4.55 -1.87 -14.42
C ASP A 65 -3.78 -2.74 -15.41
N ARG A 66 -4.19 -4.02 -15.58
CA ARG A 66 -3.62 -4.91 -16.59
C ARG A 66 -3.82 -4.39 -18.02
N ARG A 67 -4.99 -3.79 -18.30
CA ARG A 67 -5.27 -3.18 -19.61
C ARG A 67 -4.46 -1.90 -19.86
N GLN A 68 -4.14 -1.16 -18.80
CA GLN A 68 -3.31 0.05 -18.88
C GLN A 68 -1.80 -0.24 -18.79
N GLY A 69 -1.42 -1.48 -18.46
CA GLY A 69 -0.03 -1.93 -18.33
C GLY A 69 0.69 -1.43 -17.08
N VAL A 70 0.01 -0.64 -16.22
CA VAL A 70 0.59 -0.04 -15.02
C VAL A 70 -0.41 -0.04 -13.88
N ALA A 71 -0.03 -0.65 -12.75
CA ALA A 71 -0.79 -0.61 -11.51
C ALA A 71 -0.36 0.58 -10.64
N TRP A 72 -0.87 1.76 -10.96
CA TRP A 72 -0.49 3.03 -10.30
C TRP A 72 -0.60 3.00 -8.77
N GLY A 73 -1.62 2.33 -8.23
CA GLY A 73 -1.78 2.19 -6.77
C GLY A 73 -0.64 1.42 -6.09
N ILE A 74 -0.01 0.48 -6.80
CA ILE A 74 1.14 -0.29 -6.31
C ILE A 74 2.40 0.58 -6.28
N ILE A 75 2.52 1.55 -7.17
CA ILE A 75 3.69 2.45 -7.28
C ILE A 75 3.55 3.67 -6.35
N PHE A 76 2.38 4.31 -6.34
CA PHE A 76 2.17 5.53 -5.56
C PHE A 76 2.32 5.30 -4.06
N TYR A 77 1.93 4.12 -3.57
CA TYR A 77 2.06 3.81 -2.15
C TYR A 77 3.51 3.84 -1.64
N PRO A 78 4.45 3.00 -2.13
CA PRO A 78 5.84 3.05 -1.69
C PRO A 78 6.52 4.37 -2.06
N LEU A 79 6.09 5.04 -3.14
CA LEU A 79 6.56 6.38 -3.46
C LEU A 79 6.18 7.40 -2.38
N SER A 80 4.93 7.40 -1.91
CA SER A 80 4.49 8.26 -0.80
C SER A 80 5.25 7.96 0.50
N VAL A 81 5.53 6.69 0.78
CA VAL A 81 6.36 6.30 1.93
C VAL A 81 7.77 6.87 1.82
N LEU A 82 8.41 6.77 0.65
CA LEU A 82 9.73 7.35 0.41
C LEU A 82 9.71 8.88 0.54
N ILE A 83 8.69 9.55 0.01
CA ILE A 83 8.54 11.01 0.16
C ILE A 83 8.40 11.39 1.64
N LEU A 84 7.59 10.67 2.42
CA LEU A 84 7.46 10.92 3.86
C LEU A 84 8.80 10.79 4.60
N THR A 85 9.58 9.74 4.32
CA THR A 85 10.87 9.54 5.00
C THR A 85 11.93 10.56 4.57
N LEU A 86 11.86 11.08 3.33
CA LEU A 86 12.71 12.18 2.86
C LEU A 86 12.32 13.52 3.51
N VAL A 87 11.03 13.87 3.48
CA VAL A 87 10.52 15.14 4.02
C VAL A 87 10.68 15.22 5.54
N PHE A 88 10.39 14.13 6.24
CA PHE A 88 10.48 14.05 7.70
C PHE A 88 11.72 13.31 8.19
N ALA A 89 12.85 13.45 7.48
CA ALA A 89 14.10 12.76 7.81
C ALA A 89 14.60 12.98 9.25
N ARG A 90 14.29 14.12 9.86
CA ARG A 90 14.64 14.43 11.27
C ARG A 90 13.57 14.06 12.29
N ARG A 91 12.40 13.61 11.82
CA ARG A 91 11.18 13.36 12.60
C ARG A 91 10.47 12.12 12.03
N LEU A 92 11.18 10.99 11.97
CA LEU A 92 10.66 9.76 11.34
C LEU A 92 9.39 9.23 12.00
N GLU A 93 9.12 9.60 13.25
CA GLU A 93 7.85 9.34 13.93
C GLU A 93 6.65 9.98 13.21
N ILE A 94 6.82 11.15 12.58
CA ILE A 94 5.79 11.79 11.75
C ILE A 94 5.60 11.01 10.44
N ALA A 95 6.69 10.56 9.82
CA ALA A 95 6.63 9.70 8.64
C ALA A 95 5.93 8.37 8.95
N ALA A 96 6.21 7.77 10.10
CA ALA A 96 5.57 6.54 10.56
C ALA A 96 4.07 6.72 10.79
N ALA A 97 3.66 7.81 11.44
CA ALA A 97 2.25 8.13 11.63
C ALA A 97 1.53 8.36 10.29
N GLY A 98 2.14 9.11 9.37
CA GLY A 98 1.61 9.32 8.02
C GLY A 98 1.47 8.04 7.22
N TRP A 99 2.49 7.18 7.26
CA TRP A 99 2.47 5.87 6.61
C TRP A 99 1.36 4.99 7.18
N ALA A 100 1.27 4.86 8.51
CA ALA A 100 0.20 4.10 9.15
C ALA A 100 -1.18 4.63 8.75
N LEU A 101 -1.38 5.95 8.75
CA LEU A 101 -2.65 6.56 8.36
C LEU A 101 -3.03 6.25 6.91
N MET A 102 -2.08 6.30 5.97
CA MET A 102 -2.34 5.92 4.58
C MET A 102 -2.67 4.42 4.43
N ALA A 103 -1.93 3.56 5.15
CA ALA A 103 -2.08 2.12 5.04
C ALA A 103 -3.43 1.66 5.60
N PHE A 104 -3.75 2.07 6.83
CA PHE A 104 -4.98 1.64 7.50
C PHE A 104 -6.19 2.48 7.10
N GLY A 105 -6.03 3.77 6.81
CA GLY A 105 -7.13 4.66 6.41
C GLY A 105 -7.77 4.22 5.10
N ASP A 106 -6.99 4.05 4.02
CA ASP A 106 -7.50 3.58 2.73
C ASP A 106 -7.99 2.11 2.79
N GLY A 107 -7.34 1.29 3.61
CA GLY A 107 -7.79 -0.07 3.92
C GLY A 107 -9.19 -0.08 4.51
N MET A 108 -9.36 0.57 5.66
CA MET A 108 -10.61 0.60 6.42
C MET A 108 -11.73 1.32 5.68
N ALA A 109 -11.45 2.43 4.97
CA ALA A 109 -12.45 3.12 4.15
C ALA A 109 -13.08 2.17 3.10
N THR A 110 -12.27 1.28 2.52
CA THR A 110 -12.77 0.30 1.55
C THR A 110 -13.54 -0.83 2.22
N LEU A 111 -13.06 -1.35 3.36
CA LEU A 111 -13.74 -2.43 4.09
C LEU A 111 -15.09 -1.97 4.63
N VAL A 112 -15.11 -0.84 5.35
CA VAL A 112 -16.30 -0.27 5.97
C VAL A 112 -17.28 0.21 4.89
N GLY A 113 -16.79 0.93 3.87
CA GLY A 113 -17.63 1.43 2.79
C GLY A 113 -18.34 0.32 1.99
N LYS A 114 -17.77 -0.88 1.93
CA LYS A 114 -18.41 -2.05 1.31
C LYS A 114 -19.35 -2.81 2.25
N SER A 115 -19.17 -2.67 3.56
CA SER A 115 -20.05 -3.27 4.57
C SER A 115 -21.32 -2.46 4.85
N LEU A 116 -21.34 -1.17 4.47
CA LEU A 116 -22.51 -0.31 4.63
C LEU A 116 -23.53 -0.54 3.51
N PRO A 117 -24.85 -0.58 3.83
CA PRO A 117 -25.89 -0.57 2.81
C PRO A 117 -25.78 0.72 1.97
N ARG A 118 -25.99 0.60 0.66
CA ARG A 118 -26.07 1.75 -0.26
C ARG A 118 -27.45 2.38 -0.21
#